data_AF-A0A7S3DDY0-F1
#
_entry.id   AF-A0A7S3DDY0-F1
#
_cell.length_a   1.000
_cell.length_b   1.000
_cell.length_c   1.000
_cell.angle_alpha   90.00
_cell.angle_beta   90.00
_cell.angle_gamma   90.00
#
_symmetry.space_group_name_H-M   'P 1'
#
loop_
_entity.id
_entity.type
_entity.pdbx_description
1 polymer ?
#
loop_
_entity_poly.entity_id
_entity_poly.type
_entity_poly.pdbx_seq_one_letter_code
_entity_poly.pdbx_strand_id
1 'polypeptide(L)'
;MALRRTVQQQSAVLIGAGVAGAAIAGKLLLNVTSSVKAGKMKMPDMSNFSFSDPSKYGFEANMTRDEAAQILGVKKYSKKPEVMQAYKTLMRMNHPDTGGSPYIAAKVNEAKDLLVTGKNASGSNRNW
;
A
#
# COMPACT_ATOMS: atom_id res chain seq x y z
N MET A 1 55.91 -46.47 10.96
CA MET A 1 54.92 -47.19 11.80
C MET A 1 53.99 -46.13 12.41
N ALA A 2 52.65 -46.24 12.40
CA ALA A 2 51.76 -47.37 12.78
C ALA A 2 51.83 -47.65 14.30
N LEU A 3 50.75 -47.85 15.08
CA LEU A 3 49.27 -47.83 14.87
C LEU A 3 48.65 -47.64 16.30
N ARG A 4 47.40 -47.24 16.60
CA ARG A 4 46.07 -47.14 15.92
C ARG A 4 45.35 -45.83 16.34
N ARG A 5 44.03 -45.71 16.09
CA ARG A 5 43.07 -44.86 16.83
C ARG A 5 42.20 -45.74 17.74
N THR A 6 41.69 -45.19 18.85
CA THR A 6 40.48 -45.66 19.57
C THR A 6 39.66 -44.45 20.02
N VAL A 7 38.34 -44.61 20.16
CA VAL A 7 37.38 -43.51 20.38
C VAL A 7 36.41 -43.86 21.51
N GLN A 8 36.32 -43.00 22.52
CA GLN A 8 35.16 -42.84 23.42
C GLN A 8 35.30 -41.42 24.04
N GLN A 9 34.32 -40.50 24.01
CA GLN A 9 32.92 -40.57 24.48
C GLN A 9 32.83 -40.97 25.97
N GLN A 10 32.24 -40.20 26.91
CA GLN A 10 31.46 -38.94 26.86
C GLN A 10 31.99 -37.98 27.98
N SER A 11 31.57 -36.74 28.22
CA SER A 11 30.27 -36.09 28.02
C SER A 11 30.39 -34.58 27.83
N ALA A 12 29.71 -34.04 26.81
CA ALA A 12 29.51 -32.59 26.66
C ALA A 12 28.15 -32.21 27.26
N VAL A 13 28.15 -31.62 28.46
CA VAL A 13 26.92 -31.08 29.07
C VAL A 13 26.56 -29.78 28.35
N LEU A 14 25.42 -29.80 27.67
CA LEU A 14 24.86 -28.69 26.89
C LEU A 14 23.86 -27.88 27.74
N ILE A 15 23.33 -26.79 27.15
CA ILE A 15 22.20 -25.95 27.62
C ILE A 15 22.61 -24.84 28.61
N GLY A 16 22.35 -23.58 28.23
CA GLY A 16 22.64 -22.40 29.06
C GLY A 16 22.84 -21.08 28.30
N ALA A 17 22.19 -20.88 27.15
CA ALA A 17 22.40 -19.67 26.34
C ALA A 17 21.74 -18.43 26.99
N GLY A 18 22.55 -17.52 27.53
CA GLY A 18 22.08 -16.28 28.15
C GLY A 18 21.56 -15.28 27.13
N VAL A 19 20.23 -15.19 26.97
CA VAL A 19 19.56 -14.17 26.14
C VAL A 19 18.50 -13.44 26.97
N ALA A 20 18.95 -12.44 27.75
CA ALA A 20 18.08 -11.53 28.49
C ALA A 20 18.76 -10.16 28.62
N GLY A 21 18.31 -9.15 27.85
CA GLY A 21 18.82 -7.78 28.01
C GLY A 21 18.92 -6.86 26.78
N ALA A 22 18.04 -6.95 25.78
CA ALA A 22 18.05 -6.01 24.64
C ALA A 22 16.68 -5.85 23.95
N ALA A 23 15.71 -5.18 24.58
CA ALA A 23 14.35 -5.05 24.02
C ALA A 23 13.56 -3.73 24.26
N ILE A 24 13.87 -2.93 25.29
CA ILE A 24 13.02 -1.76 25.65
C ILE A 24 13.86 -0.48 25.88
N ALA A 25 14.45 0.05 24.81
CA ALA A 25 15.10 1.37 24.81
C ALA A 25 14.99 2.16 23.48
N GLY A 26 14.30 1.62 22.47
CA GLY A 26 14.36 2.10 21.09
C GLY A 26 13.74 3.49 20.80
N LYS A 27 13.06 4.12 21.77
CA LYS A 27 12.33 5.39 21.56
C LYS A 27 13.11 6.66 21.94
N LEU A 28 14.40 6.57 22.24
CA LEU A 28 15.22 7.71 22.72
C LEU A 28 16.53 7.97 21.94
N LEU A 29 16.88 7.17 20.92
CA LEU A 29 18.17 7.26 20.22
C LEU A 29 18.06 7.73 18.75
N LEU A 30 17.22 8.75 18.50
CA LEU A 30 17.05 9.36 17.17
C LEU A 30 17.98 10.55 16.88
N ASN A 31 19.12 10.66 17.57
CA ASN A 31 20.05 11.79 17.35
C ASN A 31 21.54 11.52 17.67
N VAL A 32 22.00 10.26 17.56
CA VAL A 32 23.44 9.92 17.72
C VAL A 32 24.02 9.40 16.39
N THR A 33 25.01 10.14 15.92
CA THR A 33 25.67 10.08 14.61
C THR A 33 26.25 8.73 14.19
N SER A 34 26.03 8.39 12.92
CA SER A 34 27.04 7.91 11.96
C SER A 34 28.16 6.96 12.47
N SER A 35 28.02 5.64 12.19
CA SER A 35 29.08 4.79 11.58
C SER A 35 28.75 3.29 11.52
N VAL A 36 27.68 2.89 10.81
CA VAL A 36 27.47 1.47 10.44
C VAL A 36 27.56 1.28 8.92
N LYS A 37 28.82 1.27 8.44
CA LYS A 37 29.32 0.50 7.31
C LYS A 37 28.47 0.45 6.01
N ALA A 38 28.34 1.61 5.36
CA ALA A 38 28.23 1.81 3.90
C ALA A 38 27.70 0.62 3.04
N GLY A 39 26.43 0.26 3.19
CA GLY A 39 25.81 -0.94 2.62
C GLY A 39 24.78 -0.74 1.49
N LYS A 40 24.84 0.36 0.71
CA LYS A 40 24.01 0.60 -0.49
C LYS A 40 22.48 0.37 -0.35
N MET A 41 21.87 0.61 0.81
CA MET A 41 20.42 0.77 0.87
C MET A 41 20.02 2.08 0.17
N LYS A 42 19.50 1.96 -1.05
CA LYS A 42 18.81 3.07 -1.72
C LYS A 42 17.53 3.37 -0.93
N MET A 43 17.54 4.45 -0.17
CA MET A 43 16.30 5.07 0.30
C MET A 43 15.44 5.39 -0.94
N PRO A 44 14.15 5.04 -0.97
CA PRO A 44 13.27 5.45 -2.05
C PRO A 44 13.17 6.98 -2.06
N ASP A 45 13.25 7.58 -3.25
CA ASP A 45 13.18 9.03 -3.38
C ASP A 45 11.78 9.54 -3.02
N MET A 46 11.71 10.34 -1.94
CA MET A 46 10.47 10.94 -1.47
C MET A 46 10.20 12.33 -2.06
N SER A 47 11.07 12.86 -2.92
CA SER A 47 10.90 14.19 -3.57
C SER A 47 9.55 14.33 -4.31
N ASN A 48 9.04 13.23 -4.87
CA ASN A 48 7.76 13.18 -5.57
C ASN A 48 6.53 13.33 -4.64
N PHE A 49 6.68 13.17 -3.32
CA PHE A 49 5.63 13.47 -2.34
C PHE A 49 5.61 14.95 -1.96
N SER A 50 5.60 15.83 -2.97
CA SER A 50 5.53 17.27 -2.74
C SER A 50 4.14 17.67 -2.24
N PHE A 51 4.03 18.04 -0.96
CA PHE A 51 2.77 18.44 -0.32
C PHE A 51 2.33 19.88 -0.66
N SER A 52 3.05 20.58 -1.53
CA SER A 52 2.90 22.02 -1.76
C SER A 52 1.91 22.41 -2.87
N ASP A 53 1.15 21.45 -3.42
CA ASP A 53 0.25 21.67 -4.56
C ASP A 53 -1.21 21.36 -4.15
N PRO A 54 -2.00 22.38 -3.74
CA PRO A 54 -3.41 22.21 -3.39
C PRO A 54 -4.25 21.53 -4.47
N SER A 55 -3.87 21.66 -5.76
CA SER A 55 -4.64 21.09 -6.87
C SER A 55 -4.49 19.57 -7.01
N LYS A 56 -3.52 18.97 -6.33
CA LYS A 56 -3.35 17.50 -6.22
C LYS A 56 -4.17 16.85 -5.10
N TYR A 57 -4.94 17.63 -4.33
CA TYR A 57 -5.73 17.12 -3.21
C TYR A 57 -7.22 17.18 -3.48
N GLY A 58 -7.91 16.10 -3.14
CA GLY A 58 -9.34 15.92 -3.44
C GLY A 58 -9.55 15.22 -4.78
N PHE A 59 -10.61 15.64 -5.47
CA PHE A 59 -11.07 15.06 -6.73
C PHE A 59 -11.13 16.12 -7.83
N GLU A 60 -10.97 15.69 -9.08
CA GLU A 60 -11.10 16.58 -10.24
C GLU A 60 -12.56 17.02 -10.41
N ALA A 61 -12.74 18.30 -10.78
CA ALA A 61 -14.07 18.93 -10.95
C ALA A 61 -14.88 18.33 -12.11
N ASN A 62 -14.20 17.71 -13.07
CA ASN A 62 -14.79 16.84 -14.09
C ASN A 62 -13.99 15.53 -14.08
N MET A 63 -14.65 14.39 -13.95
CA MET A 63 -13.94 13.10 -13.94
C MET A 63 -13.18 12.88 -15.25
N THR A 64 -11.86 12.68 -15.15
CA THR A 64 -11.03 12.21 -16.28
C THR A 64 -10.89 10.69 -16.28
N ARG A 65 -10.39 10.16 -17.39
CA ARG A 65 -10.10 8.72 -17.54
C ARG A 65 -8.95 8.26 -16.62
N ASP A 66 -8.08 9.16 -16.22
CA ASP A 66 -6.96 8.90 -15.32
C ASP A 66 -7.44 8.87 -13.87
N GLU A 67 -8.20 9.88 -13.43
CA GLU A 67 -8.86 9.89 -12.11
C GLU A 67 -9.77 8.66 -11.94
N ALA A 68 -10.60 8.34 -12.94
CA ALA A 68 -11.49 7.18 -12.89
C ALA A 68 -10.76 5.84 -12.73
N ALA A 69 -9.57 5.71 -13.32
CA ALA A 69 -8.73 4.53 -13.19
C ALA A 69 -8.06 4.44 -11.82
N GLN A 70 -7.61 5.58 -11.28
CA GLN A 70 -7.04 5.68 -9.92
C GLN A 70 -8.09 5.38 -8.85
N ILE A 71 -9.29 5.98 -8.92
CA ILE A 71 -10.41 5.75 -8.00
C ILE A 71 -10.80 4.27 -7.93
N LEU A 72 -10.81 3.57 -9.08
CA LEU A 72 -11.17 2.16 -9.14
C LEU A 72 -9.98 1.21 -8.95
N GLY A 73 -8.75 1.70 -8.81
CA GLY A 73 -7.55 0.87 -8.64
C GLY A 73 -7.23 -0.02 -9.86
N VAL A 74 -7.61 0.41 -11.07
CA VAL A 74 -7.46 -0.33 -12.34
C VAL A 74 -6.55 0.42 -13.32
N LYS A 75 -6.18 -0.20 -14.45
CA LYS A 75 -5.44 0.48 -15.51
C LYS A 75 -6.39 1.32 -16.36
N LYS A 76 -5.89 2.44 -16.91
CA LYS A 76 -6.62 3.36 -17.81
C LYS A 76 -7.38 2.68 -18.97
N TYR A 77 -6.88 1.52 -19.41
CA TYR A 77 -7.43 0.71 -20.51
C TYR A 77 -7.79 -0.73 -20.06
N SER A 78 -8.08 -0.94 -18.78
CA SER A 78 -8.60 -2.21 -18.23
C SER A 78 -9.92 -2.63 -18.88
N LYS A 79 -10.19 -3.93 -18.90
CA LYS A 79 -11.37 -4.48 -19.60
C LYS A 79 -12.63 -4.29 -18.74
N LYS A 80 -13.80 -4.09 -19.38
CA LYS A 80 -15.11 -3.95 -18.70
C LYS A 80 -15.36 -4.91 -17.52
N PRO A 81 -15.10 -6.24 -17.57
CA PRO A 81 -15.28 -7.11 -16.41
C PRO A 81 -14.38 -6.78 -15.21
N GLU A 82 -13.14 -6.35 -15.45
CA GLU A 82 -12.15 -5.94 -14.43
C GLU A 82 -12.62 -4.67 -13.70
N VAL A 83 -13.05 -3.67 -14.48
CA VAL A 83 -13.66 -2.43 -13.98
C VAL A 83 -14.91 -2.73 -13.15
N MET A 84 -15.75 -3.67 -13.59
CA MET A 84 -16.97 -4.07 -12.86
C MET A 84 -16.68 -4.86 -11.58
N GLN A 85 -15.61 -5.64 -11.53
CA GLN A 85 -15.18 -6.33 -10.32
C GLN A 85 -14.66 -5.33 -9.28
N ALA A 86 -13.81 -4.39 -9.69
CA ALA A 86 -13.29 -3.35 -8.81
C ALA A 86 -14.41 -2.45 -8.26
N TYR A 87 -15.31 -1.98 -9.13
CA TYR A 87 -16.50 -1.20 -8.76
C TYR A 87 -17.36 -1.92 -7.70
N LYS A 88 -17.66 -3.21 -7.88
CA LYS A 88 -18.49 -3.97 -6.92
C LYS A 88 -17.84 -4.08 -5.54
N THR A 89 -16.51 -4.20 -5.47
CA THR A 89 -15.76 -4.24 -4.21
C THR A 89 -15.77 -2.88 -3.53
N LEU A 90 -15.42 -1.81 -4.24
CA LEU A 90 -15.39 -0.44 -3.71
C LEU A 90 -16.76 0.06 -3.28
N MET A 91 -17.80 -0.16 -4.09
CA MET A 91 -19.16 0.27 -3.76
C MET A 91 -19.71 -0.44 -2.51
N ARG A 92 -19.39 -1.73 -2.30
CA ARG A 92 -19.77 -2.44 -1.06
C ARG A 92 -19.15 -1.82 0.20
N MET A 93 -17.94 -1.27 0.10
CA MET A 93 -17.24 -0.63 1.21
C MET A 93 -17.68 0.82 1.45
N ASN A 94 -18.23 1.48 0.42
CA ASN A 94 -18.55 2.92 0.43
C ASN A 94 -20.05 3.21 0.26
N HIS A 95 -20.93 2.21 0.40
CA HIS A 95 -22.37 2.39 0.21
C HIS A 95 -22.95 3.31 1.30
N PRO A 96 -23.78 4.32 0.97
CA PRO A 96 -24.34 5.24 1.96
C PRO A 96 -25.13 4.52 3.05
N ASP A 97 -25.96 3.54 2.68
CA ASP A 97 -26.78 2.74 3.59
C ASP A 97 -25.94 1.90 4.59
N THR A 98 -24.65 1.68 4.31
CA THR A 98 -23.71 0.99 5.22
C THR A 98 -22.73 1.97 5.90
N GLY A 99 -23.09 3.25 5.99
CA GLY A 99 -22.27 4.30 6.62
C GLY A 99 -21.16 4.89 5.74
N GLY A 100 -21.15 4.58 4.45
CA GLY A 100 -20.23 5.19 3.48
C GLY A 100 -20.59 6.64 3.15
N SER A 101 -19.63 7.41 2.63
CA SER A 101 -19.90 8.78 2.20
C SER A 101 -20.68 8.81 0.88
N PRO A 102 -21.86 9.47 0.81
CA PRO A 102 -22.61 9.63 -0.45
C PRO A 102 -21.79 10.27 -1.57
N TYR A 103 -20.86 11.17 -1.22
CA TYR A 103 -19.97 11.84 -2.18
C TYR A 103 -18.90 10.87 -2.76
N ILE A 104 -18.33 9.99 -1.92
CA ILE A 104 -17.41 8.96 -2.40
C ILE A 104 -18.15 7.94 -3.27
N ALA A 105 -19.35 7.51 -2.86
CA ALA A 105 -20.21 6.66 -3.68
C ALA A 105 -20.58 7.31 -5.04
N ALA A 106 -20.77 8.62 -5.08
CA ALA A 106 -21.00 9.37 -6.33
C ALA A 106 -19.78 9.36 -7.25
N LYS A 107 -18.57 9.66 -6.76
CA LYS A 107 -17.33 9.62 -7.57
C LYS A 107 -16.96 8.19 -8.01
N VAL A 108 -17.17 7.17 -7.17
CA VAL A 108 -17.01 5.75 -7.57
C VAL A 108 -18.01 5.35 -8.67
N ASN A 109 -19.24 5.87 -8.63
CA ASN A 109 -20.21 5.68 -9.71
C ASN A 109 -19.79 6.38 -11.01
N GLU A 110 -19.38 7.64 -10.95
CA GLU A 110 -18.94 8.40 -12.12
C GLU A 110 -17.71 7.76 -12.78
N ALA A 111 -16.73 7.29 -12.00
CA ALA A 111 -15.55 6.58 -12.50
C ALA A 111 -15.94 5.31 -13.27
N LYS A 112 -16.91 4.56 -12.73
CA LYS A 112 -17.49 3.37 -13.35
C LYS A 112 -18.24 3.73 -14.65
N ASP A 113 -19.03 4.80 -14.68
CA ASP A 113 -19.76 5.21 -15.88
C ASP A 113 -18.82 5.69 -17.00
N LEU A 114 -17.75 6.41 -16.65
CA LEU A 114 -16.72 6.84 -17.60
C LEU A 114 -15.98 5.63 -18.21
N LEU A 115 -15.45 4.72 -17.39
CA LEU A 115 -14.67 3.58 -17.90
C LEU A 115 -15.51 2.50 -18.62
N VAL A 116 -16.81 2.39 -18.33
CA VAL A 116 -17.69 1.36 -18.92
C VAL A 116 -18.50 1.88 -20.12
N THR A 117 -18.91 3.16 -20.10
CA THR A 117 -19.85 3.75 -21.08
C THR A 117 -19.22 4.90 -21.88
N GLY A 118 -18.07 5.44 -21.44
CA GLY A 118 -17.43 6.58 -22.11
C GLY A 118 -18.16 7.91 -21.92
N LYS A 119 -19.10 8.00 -20.96
CA LYS A 119 -19.85 9.22 -20.65
C LYS A 119 -19.38 9.81 -19.33
N ASN A 120 -18.91 11.06 -19.36
CA ASN A 120 -18.64 11.85 -18.16
C ASN A 120 -19.99 12.27 -17.54
N ALA A 121 -20.14 12.22 -16.22
CA ALA A 121 -21.45 12.46 -15.59
C ALA A 121 -21.93 13.92 -15.71
N SER A 122 -21.00 14.86 -15.91
CA SER A 122 -21.31 16.27 -16.23
C SER A 122 -22.18 16.46 -17.49
N GLY A 123 -22.28 15.47 -18.38
CA GLY A 123 -23.08 15.54 -19.61
C GLY A 123 -24.37 14.71 -19.61
N SER A 124 -24.70 14.00 -18.53
CA SER A 124 -25.92 13.19 -18.45
C SER A 124 -26.98 13.85 -17.56
N ASN A 125 -27.97 14.48 -18.21
CA ASN A 125 -29.18 14.96 -17.55
C ASN A 125 -29.94 13.77 -16.94
N ARG A 126 -29.67 13.51 -15.66
CA ARG A 126 -30.31 12.47 -14.85
C ARG A 126 -31.42 13.11 -14.04
N ASN A 127 -32.60 13.19 -14.65
CA ASN A 127 -33.85 13.46 -13.95
C ASN A 127 -33.97 12.45 -12.79
N TRP A 128 -34.26 12.96 -11.60
CA TRP A 128 -34.62 12.22 -10.39
C TRP A 128 -35.97 12.77 -9.87
#